data_AF-A0AAV9D9W5-F1
#
_entry.id   AF-A0AAV9D9W5-F1
#
_cell.length_a   1.000
_cell.length_b   1.000
_cell.length_c   1.000
_cell.angle_alpha   90.00
_cell.angle_beta   90.00
_cell.angle_gamma   90.00
#
_symmetry.space_group_name_H-M   'P 1'
#
loop_
_entity.id
_entity.type
_entity.pdbx_description
1 polymer ?
#
loop_
_entity_poly.entity_id
_entity_poly.type
_entity_poly.pdbx_seq_one_letter_code
_entity_poly.pdbx_strand_id
1 'polypeptide(L)'
;MRMRLKLQFIENRNARKQAYKKRKKGLSKKMDEMCTLCAVQVCAIINSPDHPGNPDIWPSPSEALALVERFEALPLNKKNIMDQTTFLAAETKKQKRYLQKQNQENRKLELKVFLDKILNGEALGEICVDDLSDLYEILMKRVEMFEGLKLVRGSTSGTKDENGFIKEEMGTASMAVEASNDAKQHLNLPDLNEPPPEE
;
A
#
# COMPACT_ATOMS: atom_id res chain seq x y z
N MET A 1 -1.28 21.50 -19.30
CA MET A 1 -1.33 20.38 -18.33
C MET A 1 -1.24 19.06 -19.09
N ARG A 2 -0.42 18.10 -18.66
CA ARG A 2 -0.32 16.77 -19.32
C ARG A 2 -1.38 15.85 -18.71
N MET A 3 -2.32 15.38 -19.53
CA MET A 3 -3.30 14.40 -19.06
C MET A 3 -2.63 13.06 -18.75
N ARG A 4 -3.06 12.41 -17.66
CA ARG A 4 -2.73 11.01 -17.39
C ARG A 4 -3.25 10.15 -18.53
N LEU A 5 -2.37 9.35 -19.13
CA LEU A 5 -2.73 8.44 -20.20
C LEU A 5 -3.21 7.12 -19.59
N LYS A 6 -4.34 6.60 -20.08
CA LYS A 6 -4.74 5.21 -19.80
C LYS A 6 -3.73 4.26 -20.47
N LEU A 7 -3.18 3.32 -19.70
CA LEU A 7 -2.23 2.31 -20.20
C LEU A 7 -3.00 1.18 -20.90
N GLN A 8 -3.54 1.47 -22.07
CA GLN A 8 -4.27 0.52 -22.90
C GLN A 8 -3.84 0.65 -24.36
N PHE A 9 -4.24 -0.31 -25.20
CA PHE A 9 -3.99 -0.26 -26.63
C PHE A 9 -4.62 1.00 -27.24
N ILE A 10 -3.86 1.72 -28.08
CA ILE A 10 -4.36 2.91 -28.79
C ILE A 10 -5.01 2.42 -30.09
N GLU A 11 -6.33 2.35 -30.13
CA GLU A 11 -7.15 1.95 -31.30
C GLU A 11 -6.75 2.69 -32.58
N ASN A 12 -6.70 4.02 -32.52
CA ASN A 12 -6.40 4.87 -33.66
C ASN A 12 -4.96 4.65 -34.16
N ARG A 13 -4.82 4.14 -35.39
CA ARG A 13 -3.54 3.78 -36.00
C ARG A 13 -2.55 4.96 -36.08
N ASN A 14 -3.01 6.14 -36.49
CA ASN A 14 -2.15 7.31 -36.65
C ASN A 14 -1.65 7.81 -35.28
N ALA A 15 -2.56 7.90 -34.29
CA ALA A 15 -2.20 8.25 -32.92
C ALA A 15 -1.23 7.22 -32.31
N ARG A 16 -1.47 5.93 -32.53
CA ARG A 16 -0.60 4.83 -32.09
C ARG A 16 0.80 4.94 -32.69
N LYS A 17 0.92 5.19 -34.00
CA LYS A 17 2.20 5.36 -34.69
C LYS A 17 2.98 6.58 -34.19
N GLN A 18 2.32 7.71 -33.98
CA GLN A 18 2.94 8.91 -33.41
C GLN A 18 3.40 8.67 -31.97
N ALA A 19 2.56 8.02 -31.16
CA ALA A 19 2.90 7.66 -29.79
C ALA A 19 4.10 6.71 -29.73
N TYR A 20 4.14 5.68 -30.59
CA TYR A 20 5.27 4.76 -30.71
C TYR A 20 6.58 5.51 -30.99
N LYS A 21 6.62 6.37 -32.02
CA LYS A 21 7.82 7.15 -32.35
C LYS A 21 8.29 8.03 -31.18
N LYS A 22 7.36 8.74 -30.53
CA LYS A 22 7.67 9.61 -29.38
C LYS A 22 8.15 8.81 -28.16
N ARG A 23 7.47 7.70 -27.84
CA ARG A 23 7.81 6.85 -26.68
C ARG A 23 9.12 6.11 -26.90
N LYS A 24 9.37 5.56 -28.10
CA LYS A 24 10.65 4.93 -28.46
C LYS A 24 11.82 5.89 -28.26
N LYS A 25 11.73 7.10 -28.82
CA LYS A 25 12.76 8.15 -28.64
C LYS A 25 12.96 8.50 -27.16
N GLY A 26 11.88 8.62 -26.40
CA GLY A 26 11.95 8.87 -24.96
C GLY A 26 12.61 7.74 -24.18
N LEU A 27 12.30 6.48 -24.53
CA LEU A 27 12.89 5.29 -23.93
C LEU A 27 14.40 5.23 -24.19
N SER A 28 14.83 5.41 -25.44
CA SER A 28 16.27 5.46 -25.79
C SER A 28 17.01 6.52 -24.98
N LYS A 29 16.44 7.73 -24.87
CA LYS A 29 17.04 8.80 -24.05
C LYS A 29 17.15 8.41 -22.57
N LYS A 30 16.13 7.75 -22.01
CA LYS A 30 16.18 7.28 -20.62
C LYS A 30 17.20 6.18 -20.40
N MET A 31 17.39 5.29 -21.38
CA MET A 31 18.45 4.28 -21.32
C MET A 31 19.83 4.93 -21.40
N ASP A 32 20.04 5.93 -22.27
CA ASP A 32 21.28 6.73 -22.31
C ASP A 32 21.59 7.37 -20.95
N GLU A 33 20.58 8.01 -20.35
CA GLU A 33 20.68 8.64 -19.03
C GLU A 33 21.02 7.60 -17.94
N MET A 34 20.38 6.43 -17.94
CA MET A 34 20.67 5.35 -16.99
C MET A 34 22.11 4.84 -17.14
N CYS A 35 22.55 4.56 -18.37
CA CYS A 35 23.91 4.11 -18.63
C CYS A 35 24.94 5.14 -18.14
N THR A 36 24.66 6.43 -18.38
CA THR A 36 25.57 7.52 -18.01
C THR A 36 25.60 7.78 -16.51
N LEU A 37 24.42 7.91 -15.87
CA LEU A 37 24.32 8.33 -14.47
C LEU A 37 24.65 7.20 -13.49
N CYS A 38 24.26 5.97 -13.83
CA CYS A 38 24.43 4.82 -12.94
C CYS A 38 25.58 3.90 -13.36
N ALA A 39 26.30 4.21 -14.44
CA ALA A 39 27.37 3.36 -15.00
C ALA A 39 26.93 1.90 -15.24
N VAL A 40 25.66 1.70 -15.63
CA VAL A 40 25.10 0.39 -15.94
C VAL A 40 25.09 0.14 -17.44
N GLN A 41 25.04 -1.13 -17.84
CA GLN A 41 24.85 -1.50 -19.24
C GLN A 41 23.40 -1.91 -19.48
N VAL A 42 22.77 -1.32 -20.50
CA VAL A 42 21.38 -1.53 -20.85
C VAL A 42 21.30 -1.81 -22.35
N CYS A 43 20.37 -2.67 -22.76
CA CYS A 43 19.98 -2.83 -24.16
C CYS A 43 18.47 -2.96 -24.26
N ALA A 44 17.93 -2.67 -25.44
CA ALA A 44 16.51 -2.87 -25.74
C ALA A 44 16.32 -3.45 -27.14
N ILE A 45 15.34 -4.35 -27.23
CA ILE A 45 14.84 -4.94 -28.48
C ILE A 45 13.38 -4.54 -28.61
N ILE A 46 13.06 -3.68 -29.58
CA ILE A 46 11.73 -3.07 -29.70
C ILE A 46 11.11 -3.48 -31.04
N ASN A 47 10.09 -4.33 -30.97
CA ASN A 47 9.34 -4.74 -32.15
C ASN A 47 8.36 -3.65 -32.61
N SER A 48 8.45 -3.28 -33.89
CA SER A 48 7.49 -2.37 -34.52
C SER A 48 6.34 -3.15 -35.14
N PRO A 49 5.07 -2.76 -34.92
CA PRO A 49 3.96 -3.34 -35.65
C PRO A 49 3.96 -2.97 -37.15
N ASP A 50 4.67 -1.91 -37.54
CA ASP A 50 4.77 -1.48 -38.94
C ASP A 50 5.87 -2.23 -39.72
N HIS A 51 6.83 -2.86 -39.02
CA HIS A 51 7.96 -3.58 -39.61
C HIS A 51 8.16 -4.92 -38.91
N PRO A 52 7.24 -5.88 -39.10
CA PRO A 52 7.36 -7.19 -38.49
C PRO A 52 8.64 -7.88 -38.94
N GLY A 53 9.36 -8.50 -38.00
CA GLY A 53 10.63 -9.19 -38.25
C GLY A 53 11.87 -8.29 -38.27
N ASN A 54 11.72 -6.96 -38.17
CA ASN A 54 12.86 -6.04 -38.07
C ASN A 54 12.76 -5.18 -36.79
N PRO A 55 13.23 -5.70 -35.64
CA PRO A 55 13.22 -4.96 -34.39
C PRO A 55 14.17 -3.76 -34.45
N ASP A 56 13.77 -2.65 -33.83
CA ASP A 56 14.70 -1.60 -33.48
C ASP A 56 15.54 -2.07 -32.28
N ILE A 57 16.85 -2.19 -32.48
CA ILE A 57 17.80 -2.62 -31.44
C ILE A 57 18.62 -1.42 -30.99
N TRP A 58 18.74 -1.24 -29.67
CA TRP A 58 19.55 -0.20 -29.05
C TRP A 58 20.50 -0.83 -28.01
N PRO A 59 21.76 -0.38 -27.89
CA PRO A 59 22.40 0.70 -28.63
C PRO A 59 22.82 0.32 -30.06
N SER A 60 23.56 -0.79 -30.19
CA SER A 60 23.88 -1.43 -31.47
C SER A 60 23.53 -2.92 -31.40
N PRO A 61 23.26 -3.59 -32.54
CA PRO A 61 22.95 -5.03 -32.54
C PRO A 61 24.02 -5.90 -31.87
N SER A 62 25.30 -5.60 -32.10
CA SER A 62 26.42 -6.34 -31.51
C SER A 62 26.52 -6.16 -29.99
N GLU A 63 26.35 -4.93 -29.50
CA GLU A 63 26.40 -4.66 -28.06
C GLU A 63 25.21 -5.27 -27.34
N ALA A 64 24.00 -5.13 -27.91
CA ALA A 64 22.80 -5.75 -27.36
C ALA A 64 22.93 -7.27 -27.31
N LEU A 65 23.45 -7.91 -28.36
CA LEU A 65 23.67 -9.35 -28.39
C LEU A 65 24.65 -9.79 -27.29
N ALA A 66 25.79 -9.12 -27.15
CA ALA A 66 26.77 -9.43 -26.09
C ALA A 66 26.17 -9.29 -24.68
N LEU A 67 25.30 -8.30 -24.47
CA LEU A 67 24.60 -8.12 -23.20
C LEU A 67 23.58 -9.24 -22.93
N VAL A 68 22.83 -9.66 -23.95
CA VAL A 68 21.88 -10.77 -23.85
C VAL A 68 22.61 -12.08 -23.58
N GLU A 69 23.70 -12.38 -24.29
CA GLU A 69 24.49 -13.59 -24.06
C GLU A 69 25.05 -13.64 -22.65
N ARG A 70 25.60 -12.51 -22.16
CA ARG A 70 26.08 -12.42 -20.78
C ARG A 70 24.95 -12.58 -19.77
N PHE A 71 23.78 -11.98 -20.02
CA PHE A 71 22.61 -12.16 -19.18
C PHE A 71 22.21 -13.63 -19.15
N GLU A 72 22.15 -14.31 -20.30
CA GLU A 72 21.77 -15.70 -20.40
C GLU A 72 22.71 -16.66 -19.68
N ALA A 73 24.02 -16.35 -19.66
CA ALA A 73 25.03 -17.10 -18.93
C ALA A 73 24.91 -17.00 -17.40
N LEU A 74 24.11 -16.09 -16.85
CA LEU A 74 23.91 -15.98 -15.40
C LEU A 74 23.04 -17.13 -14.86
N PRO A 75 23.31 -17.62 -13.64
CA PRO A 75 22.44 -18.58 -12.99
C PRO A 75 21.08 -17.93 -12.64
N LEU A 76 20.01 -18.74 -12.64
CA LEU A 76 18.63 -18.24 -12.51
C LEU A 76 18.40 -17.40 -11.23
N ASN A 77 19.03 -17.77 -10.12
CA ASN A 77 18.94 -17.03 -8.85
C ASN A 77 19.59 -15.64 -8.88
N LYS A 78 20.39 -15.33 -9.91
CA LYS A 78 20.97 -13.99 -10.15
C LYS A 78 20.22 -13.21 -11.24
N LYS A 79 19.23 -13.81 -11.89
CA LYS A 79 18.41 -13.16 -12.91
C LYS A 79 17.13 -12.62 -12.26
N ASN A 80 16.98 -11.29 -12.22
CA ASN A 80 15.69 -10.68 -11.91
C ASN A 80 14.90 -10.51 -13.21
N ILE A 81 14.04 -11.48 -13.51
CA ILE A 81 13.21 -11.50 -14.73
C ILE A 81 11.81 -11.04 -14.35
N MET A 82 11.33 -10.01 -15.04
CA MET A 82 9.97 -9.53 -14.92
C MET A 82 9.33 -9.47 -16.30
N ASP A 83 8.19 -10.12 -16.47
CA ASP A 83 7.38 -10.04 -17.68
C ASP A 83 6.13 -9.19 -17.44
N GLN A 84 5.48 -8.77 -18.53
CA GLN A 84 4.31 -7.91 -18.44
C GLN A 84 3.13 -8.61 -17.76
N THR A 85 2.95 -9.90 -17.99
CA THR A 85 1.81 -10.66 -17.44
C THR A 85 1.96 -10.88 -15.94
N THR A 86 3.16 -11.23 -15.47
CA THR A 86 3.48 -11.38 -14.04
C THR A 86 3.42 -10.04 -13.33
N PHE A 87 3.96 -8.97 -13.92
CA PHE A 87 3.84 -7.61 -13.36
C PHE A 87 2.37 -7.19 -13.20
N LEU A 88 1.56 -7.31 -14.26
CA LEU A 88 0.14 -6.91 -14.20
C LEU A 88 -0.66 -7.77 -13.23
N ALA A 89 -0.36 -9.07 -13.12
CA ALA A 89 -0.99 -9.96 -12.16
C ALA A 89 -0.63 -9.56 -10.71
N ALA A 90 0.64 -9.27 -10.44
CA ALA A 90 1.11 -8.79 -9.15
C ALA A 90 0.46 -7.45 -8.77
N GLU A 91 0.40 -6.50 -9.70
CA GLU A 91 -0.22 -5.20 -9.46
C GLU A 91 -1.73 -5.35 -9.23
N THR A 92 -2.41 -6.19 -10.02
CA THR A 92 -3.84 -6.51 -9.79
C THR A 92 -4.07 -7.10 -8.41
N LYS A 93 -3.21 -8.02 -7.95
CA LYS A 93 -3.26 -8.60 -6.61
C LYS A 93 -3.07 -7.53 -5.53
N LYS A 94 -2.13 -6.61 -5.72
CA LYS A 94 -1.89 -5.48 -4.81
C LYS A 94 -3.13 -4.58 -4.71
N GLN A 95 -3.72 -4.20 -5.84
CA GLN A 95 -4.93 -3.38 -5.87
C GLN A 95 -6.13 -4.09 -5.22
N LYS A 96 -6.29 -5.40 -5.44
CA LYS A 96 -7.33 -6.20 -4.77
C LYS A 96 -7.17 -6.22 -3.24
N ARG A 97 -5.93 -6.39 -2.74
CA ARG A 97 -5.64 -6.33 -1.30
C ARG A 97 -5.95 -4.96 -0.72
N TYR A 98 -5.60 -3.89 -1.44
CA TYR A 98 -5.93 -2.52 -1.02
C TYR A 98 -7.44 -2.34 -0.92
N LEU A 99 -8.19 -2.73 -1.96
CA LEU A 99 -9.64 -2.65 -1.96
C LEU A 99 -10.28 -3.45 -0.81
N GLN A 100 -9.80 -4.67 -0.56
CA GLN A 100 -10.28 -5.50 0.54
C GLN A 100 -10.04 -4.82 1.90
N LYS A 101 -8.88 -4.21 2.11
CA LYS A 101 -8.57 -3.46 3.33
C LYS A 101 -9.51 -2.25 3.49
N GLN A 102 -9.74 -1.49 2.42
CA GLN A 102 -10.68 -0.36 2.46
C GLN A 102 -12.11 -0.81 2.77
N ASN A 103 -12.57 -1.91 2.18
CA ASN A 103 -13.89 -2.48 2.48
C ASN A 103 -14.01 -2.92 3.94
N GLN A 104 -12.96 -3.53 4.51
CA GLN A 104 -12.94 -3.91 5.94
C GLN A 104 -12.98 -2.68 6.85
N GLU A 105 -12.25 -1.61 6.54
CA GLU A 105 -12.28 -0.38 7.33
C GLU A 105 -13.63 0.33 7.22
N ASN A 106 -14.21 0.40 6.02
CA ASN A 106 -15.56 0.94 5.81
C ASN A 106 -16.59 0.13 6.61
N ARG A 107 -16.52 -1.20 6.56
CA ARG A 107 -17.42 -2.08 7.31
C ARG A 107 -17.33 -1.87 8.82
N LYS A 108 -16.11 -1.69 9.36
CA LYS A 108 -15.92 -1.34 10.79
C LYS A 108 -16.55 0.01 11.13
N LEU A 109 -16.49 1.00 10.24
CA LEU A 109 -17.11 2.31 10.45
C LEU A 109 -18.63 2.22 10.41
N GLU A 110 -19.20 1.48 9.46
CA GLU A 110 -20.64 1.20 9.39
C GLU A 110 -21.14 0.56 10.69
N LEU A 111 -20.43 -0.45 11.20
CA LEU A 111 -20.80 -1.13 12.44
C LEU A 111 -20.63 -0.24 13.68
N LYS A 112 -19.65 0.68 13.70
CA LYS A 112 -19.54 1.68 14.77
C LYS A 112 -20.74 2.62 14.78
N VAL A 113 -21.11 3.17 13.62
CA VAL A 113 -22.31 4.03 13.48
C VAL A 113 -23.56 3.27 13.91
N PHE A 114 -23.66 2.00 13.51
CA PHE A 114 -24.77 1.14 13.89
C PHE A 114 -24.85 0.91 15.41
N LEU A 115 -23.72 0.61 16.06
CA LEU A 115 -23.64 0.47 17.51
C LEU A 115 -24.04 1.76 18.23
N ASP A 116 -23.58 2.93 17.76
CA ASP A 116 -23.92 4.21 18.38
C ASP A 116 -25.44 4.48 18.35
N LYS A 117 -26.11 4.12 17.25
CA LYS A 117 -27.59 4.19 17.17
C LYS A 117 -28.28 3.29 18.19
N ILE A 118 -27.81 2.05 18.35
CA ILE A 118 -28.34 1.13 19.37
C ILE A 118 -28.19 1.74 20.76
N LEU A 119 -27.00 2.25 21.09
CA LEU A 119 -26.70 2.82 22.40
C LEU A 119 -27.54 4.07 22.70
N ASN A 120 -27.91 4.83 21.67
CA ASN A 120 -28.79 6.00 21.78
C ASN A 120 -30.28 5.63 21.82
N GLY A 121 -30.64 4.35 21.76
CA GLY A 121 -32.03 3.88 21.80
C GLY A 121 -32.81 4.13 20.51
N GLU A 122 -32.13 4.34 19.38
CA GLU A 122 -32.78 4.50 18.08
C GLU A 122 -33.34 3.16 17.57
N ALA A 123 -34.47 3.22 16.86
CA ALA A 123 -35.06 2.05 16.23
C ALA A 123 -34.12 1.48 15.15
N LEU A 124 -33.88 0.18 15.18
CA LEU A 124 -33.07 -0.50 14.19
C LEU A 124 -33.95 -0.82 12.97
N GLY A 125 -33.42 -0.53 11.78
CA GLY A 125 -34.01 -1.02 10.53
C GLY A 125 -33.83 -2.54 10.40
N GLU A 126 -33.98 -3.07 9.18
CA GLU A 126 -33.65 -4.47 8.91
C GLU A 126 -32.16 -4.72 9.16
N ILE A 127 -31.86 -5.66 10.06
CA ILE A 127 -30.50 -6.12 10.38
C ILE A 127 -30.35 -7.48 9.72
N CYS A 128 -29.30 -7.67 8.93
CA CYS A 128 -29.02 -9.00 8.36
C CYS A 128 -28.14 -9.83 9.30
N VAL A 129 -28.11 -11.14 9.09
CA VAL A 129 -27.32 -12.08 9.89
C VAL A 129 -25.82 -11.76 9.83
N ASP A 130 -25.33 -11.25 8.69
CA ASP A 130 -23.93 -10.85 8.51
C ASP A 130 -23.58 -9.62 9.39
N ASP A 131 -24.50 -8.66 9.55
CA ASP A 131 -24.32 -7.51 10.45
C ASP A 131 -24.19 -7.95 11.91
N LEU A 132 -25.01 -8.93 12.33
CA LEU A 132 -24.94 -9.49 13.68
C LEU A 132 -23.63 -10.24 13.92
N SER A 133 -23.18 -11.03 12.94
CA SER A 133 -21.92 -11.75 13.00
C SER A 133 -20.73 -10.79 13.13
N ASP A 134 -20.67 -9.76 12.29
CA ASP A 134 -19.59 -8.78 12.33
C ASP A 134 -19.61 -7.94 13.61
N LEU A 135 -20.81 -7.59 14.11
CA LEU A 135 -20.95 -6.86 15.38
C LEU A 135 -20.46 -7.70 16.56
N TYR A 136 -20.81 -8.99 16.57
CA TYR A 136 -20.30 -9.94 17.56
C TYR A 136 -18.77 -9.98 17.56
N GLU A 137 -18.14 -10.08 16.39
CA GLU A 137 -16.67 -10.05 16.29
C GLU A 137 -16.05 -8.76 16.86
N ILE A 138 -16.65 -7.60 16.57
CA ILE A 138 -16.15 -6.31 17.07
C ILE A 138 -16.31 -6.21 18.59
N LEU A 139 -17.45 -6.66 19.12
CA LEU A 139 -17.73 -6.66 20.55
C LEU A 139 -16.80 -7.61 21.29
N MET A 140 -16.59 -8.82 20.77
CA MET A 140 -15.64 -9.80 21.32
C MET A 140 -14.23 -9.22 21.39
N LYS A 141 -13.72 -8.64 20.29
CA LYS A 141 -12.40 -7.97 20.27
C LYS A 141 -12.31 -6.82 21.28
N ARG A 142 -13.40 -6.06 21.50
CA ARG A 142 -13.44 -5.01 22.53
C ARG A 142 -13.40 -5.60 23.95
N VAL A 143 -14.15 -6.67 24.21
CA VAL A 143 -14.14 -7.35 25.52
C VAL A 143 -12.73 -7.87 25.84
N GLU A 144 -12.08 -8.54 24.89
CA GLU A 144 -10.69 -8.99 25.03
C GLU A 144 -9.73 -7.84 25.34
N MET A 145 -9.84 -6.70 24.64
CA MET A 145 -9.06 -5.51 24.94
C MET A 145 -9.32 -4.98 26.37
N PHE A 146 -10.59 -4.94 26.80
CA PHE A 146 -10.95 -4.50 28.15
C PHE A 146 -10.41 -5.44 29.24
N GLU A 147 -10.40 -6.75 29.00
CA GLU A 147 -9.80 -7.74 29.90
C GLU A 147 -8.27 -7.56 29.97
N GLY A 148 -7.61 -7.37 28.83
CA GLY A 148 -6.18 -7.05 28.78
C GLY A 148 -5.82 -5.76 29.53
N LEU A 149 -6.65 -4.72 29.41
CA LEU A 149 -6.50 -3.46 30.16
C LEU A 149 -6.65 -3.61 31.67
N LYS A 150 -7.54 -4.51 32.14
CA LYS A 150 -7.69 -4.81 33.58
C LYS A 150 -6.43 -5.45 34.17
N LEU A 151 -5.74 -6.31 33.41
CA LEU A 151 -4.45 -6.88 33.82
C LEU A 151 -3.35 -5.82 33.96
N VAL A 152 -3.29 -4.84 33.05
CA VAL A 152 -2.31 -3.75 33.14
C VAL A 152 -2.57 -2.83 34.34
N ARG A 153 -3.85 -2.58 34.66
CA ARG A 153 -4.25 -1.73 35.79
C ARG A 153 -4.14 -2.42 37.16
N GLY A 154 -4.08 -3.76 37.20
CA GLY A 154 -3.85 -4.55 38.42
C GLY A 154 -2.42 -4.44 38.98
N SER A 155 -1.46 -3.94 38.19
CA SER A 155 -0.04 -3.84 38.57
C SER A 155 0.34 -2.52 39.25
N THR A 156 -0.53 -1.51 39.30
CA THR A 156 -0.34 -0.33 40.14
C THR A 156 -1.06 -0.52 41.48
N SER A 157 -0.58 -1.46 42.29
CA SER A 157 -0.95 -1.50 43.71
C SER A 157 -0.23 -0.36 44.42
N GLY A 158 -0.97 0.70 44.73
CA GLY A 158 -0.53 1.72 45.68
C GLY A 158 -0.34 1.07 47.04
N THR A 159 0.88 1.15 47.55
CA THR A 159 1.25 0.77 48.92
C THR A 159 0.39 1.56 49.90
N LYS A 160 -0.36 0.84 50.75
CA LYS A 160 -1.00 1.42 51.94
C LYS A 160 0.08 1.72 52.96
N ASP A 161 0.17 2.95 53.45
CA ASP A 161 0.88 3.29 54.67
C ASP A 161 -0.06 3.28 55.88
N GLU A 162 0.54 3.17 57.06
CA GLU A 162 -0.03 2.53 58.25
C GLU A 162 -0.99 3.40 59.07
N ASN A 163 -1.45 4.55 58.56
CA ASN A 163 -2.21 5.54 59.35
C ASN A 163 -3.55 6.01 58.77
N GLY A 164 -4.25 5.15 58.02
CA GLY A 164 -5.72 5.18 57.96
C GLY A 164 -6.41 6.46 57.45
N PHE A 165 -5.74 7.32 56.67
CA PHE A 165 -6.36 8.48 56.03
C PHE A 165 -6.36 8.34 54.51
N ILE A 166 -7.56 8.34 53.91
CA ILE A 166 -7.72 8.52 52.47
C ILE A 166 -7.44 10.01 52.18
N LYS A 167 -6.29 10.31 51.57
CA LYS A 167 -6.15 11.57 50.84
C LYS A 167 -6.92 11.44 49.53
N GLU A 168 -8.03 12.16 49.41
CA GLU A 168 -8.56 12.54 48.10
C GLU A 168 -7.53 13.43 47.41
N GLU A 169 -6.68 12.84 46.59
CA GLU A 169 -6.00 13.61 45.54
C GLU A 169 -6.96 13.72 44.35
N MET A 170 -7.73 14.82 44.35
CA MET A 170 -8.32 15.37 43.14
C MET A 170 -7.18 15.76 42.19
N GLY A 171 -6.75 14.84 41.31
CA GLY A 171 -5.61 15.15 40.45
C GLY A 171 -5.20 14.10 39.43
N THR A 172 -6.13 13.36 38.80
CA THR A 172 -5.71 12.38 37.76
C THR A 172 -6.60 12.33 36.50
N ALA A 173 -7.55 13.25 36.35
CA ALA A 173 -8.26 13.41 35.07
C ALA A 173 -7.48 14.26 34.04
N SER A 174 -6.63 15.20 34.50
CA SER A 174 -5.91 16.12 33.61
C SER A 174 -4.75 15.45 32.86
N MET A 175 -3.98 14.59 33.53
CA MET A 175 -2.79 13.98 32.94
C MET A 175 -3.10 12.87 31.92
N ALA A 176 -4.25 12.19 32.03
CA ALA A 176 -4.66 11.16 31.07
C ALA A 176 -5.17 11.76 29.75
N VAL A 177 -5.77 12.97 29.81
CA VAL A 177 -6.21 13.71 28.62
C VAL A 177 -5.01 14.30 27.88
N GLU A 178 -4.00 14.77 28.61
CA GLU A 178 -2.73 15.24 28.03
C GLU A 178 -1.91 14.09 27.43
N ALA A 179 -1.76 12.95 28.12
CA ALA A 179 -1.09 11.78 27.54
C ALA A 179 -1.80 11.23 26.29
N SER A 180 -3.13 11.37 26.21
CA SER A 180 -3.89 10.95 25.02
C SER A 180 -3.83 11.97 23.87
N ASN A 181 -3.51 13.23 24.14
CA ASN A 181 -3.25 14.25 23.11
C ASN A 181 -1.79 14.22 22.64
N ASP A 182 -0.83 13.95 23.52
CA ASP A 182 0.58 13.75 23.16
C ASP A 182 0.77 12.46 22.35
N ALA A 183 0.03 11.39 22.67
CA ALA A 183 -0.01 10.18 21.84
C ALA A 183 -0.62 10.43 20.44
N LYS A 184 -1.50 11.43 20.29
CA LYS A 184 -2.02 11.85 18.97
C LYS A 184 -1.03 12.71 18.18
N GLN A 185 -0.11 13.42 18.85
CA GLN A 185 0.95 14.19 18.18
C GLN A 185 2.14 13.32 17.73
N HIS A 186 2.32 12.12 18.30
CA HIS A 186 3.41 11.21 17.94
C HIS A 186 3.06 10.10 16.92
N LEU A 187 1.80 9.99 16.49
CA LEU A 187 1.44 9.19 15.32
C LEU A 187 1.72 10.01 14.06
N ASN A 188 2.97 10.00 13.62
CA ASN A 188 3.34 10.37 12.25
C ASN A 188 2.51 9.51 11.28
N LEU A 189 1.42 10.07 10.76
CA LEU A 189 0.73 9.47 9.62
C LEU A 189 1.70 9.47 8.44
N PRO A 190 1.90 8.34 7.73
CA PRO A 190 2.72 8.32 6.53
C PRO A 190 2.12 9.25 5.47
N ASP A 191 2.96 10.09 4.86
CA ASP A 191 2.60 10.87 3.68
C ASP A 191 2.17 9.89 2.57
N LEU A 192 0.97 10.09 2.04
CA LEU A 192 0.36 9.26 0.99
C LEU A 192 1.12 9.28 -0.35
N ASN A 193 2.26 9.98 -0.43
CA ASN A 193 3.15 10.02 -1.58
C ASN A 193 4.49 9.28 -1.40
N GLU A 194 4.79 8.66 -0.25
CA GLU A 194 6.03 7.90 -0.10
C GLU A 194 5.92 6.50 -0.74
N PRO A 195 6.88 6.11 -1.60
CA PRO A 195 6.95 4.74 -2.09
C PRO A 195 7.32 3.80 -0.92
N PRO A 196 6.81 2.55 -0.93
CA PRO A 196 7.09 1.59 0.14
C PRO A 196 8.59 1.23 0.18
N PRO A 197 9.14 0.95 1.37
CA PRO A 197 10.55 0.58 1.52
C PRO A 197 10.85 -0.72 0.77
N GLU A 198 11.96 -0.72 0.05
CA GLU A 198 12.46 -1.86 -0.72
C GLU A 198 13.10 -2.89 0.23
N GLU A 199 12.55 -4.11 0.24
CA GLU A 199 13.23 -5.34 0.69
C GLU A 199 13.66 -6.15 -0.53
#